data_AF-A0A397YU59-F1
#
_entry.id   AF-A0A397YU59-F1
#
_cell.length_a   1.000
_cell.length_b   1.000
_cell.length_c   1.000
_cell.angle_alpha   90.00
_cell.angle_beta   90.00
_cell.angle_gamma   90.00
#
_symmetry.space_group_name_H-M   'P 1'
#
loop_
_entity.id
_entity.type
_entity.pdbx_description
1 polymer ?
#
loop_
_entity_poly.entity_id
_entity_poly.type
_entity_poly.pdbx_seq_one_letter_code
_entity_poly.pdbx_strand_id
1 'polypeptide(L)'
;MASKLVIIIVFILDLIAVGLAIAAEQRRSVGKVVPDKEKVYEYCEYGSDIATSYGAGAFVLLLTSQVIIMVASRCFCCGKALNPGGSRACAIMLFLICWVFFLIAEVCLLAASIRNAYHTKYRKMWNIDNPPSCEVIRKGVFAAGASFALFTAIVSQFYYVCYSRARDDYKNPPY
;
A
#
# COMPACT_ATOMS: atom_id res chain seq x y z
N MET A 1 22.25 -6.03 -17.77
CA MET A 1 22.09 -6.67 -16.46
C MET A 1 21.09 -5.86 -15.66
N ALA A 2 20.36 -6.48 -14.73
CA ALA A 2 19.54 -5.75 -13.77
C ALA A 2 20.41 -4.74 -13.00
N SER A 3 19.96 -3.50 -12.85
CA SER A 3 20.64 -2.57 -11.95
C SER A 3 20.42 -3.06 -10.52
N LYS A 4 21.48 -3.61 -9.90
CA LYS A 4 21.46 -4.07 -8.51
C LYS A 4 21.02 -2.94 -7.57
N LEU A 5 21.40 -1.70 -7.88
CA LEU A 5 20.99 -0.52 -7.12
C LEU A 5 19.47 -0.33 -7.09
N VAL A 6 18.79 -0.48 -8.23
CA VAL A 6 17.32 -0.32 -8.31
C VAL A 6 16.64 -1.39 -7.47
N ILE A 7 17.07 -2.65 -7.59
CA ILE A 7 16.52 -3.76 -6.79
C ILE A 7 16.68 -3.48 -5.29
N ILE A 8 17.88 -3.09 -4.86
CA ILE A 8 18.17 -2.84 -3.44
C ILE A 8 17.34 -1.67 -2.89
N ILE A 9 17.27 -0.55 -3.62
CA ILE A 9 16.51 0.63 -3.19
C ILE A 9 15.02 0.30 -3.06
N VAL A 10 14.44 -0.31 -4.10
CA VAL A 10 13.04 -0.73 -4.13
C VAL A 10 12.73 -1.69 -2.98
N PHE A 11 13.59 -2.69 -2.76
CA PHE A 11 13.41 -3.65 -1.68
C PHE A 11 13.36 -2.99 -0.31
N ILE A 12 14.28 -2.07 -0.04
CA ILE A 12 14.34 -1.37 1.24
C ILE A 12 13.08 -0.50 1.43
N LEU A 13 12.67 0.24 0.39
CA LEU A 13 11.46 1.06 0.45
C LEU A 13 10.21 0.22 0.72
N ASP A 14 10.05 -0.90 0.00
CA ASP A 14 8.92 -1.80 0.15
C ASP A 14 8.90 -2.45 1.55
N LEU A 15 10.05 -2.87 2.07
CA LEU A 15 10.15 -3.42 3.43
C LEU A 15 9.75 -2.40 4.50
N ILE A 16 10.21 -1.16 4.37
CA ILE A 16 9.82 -0.08 5.29
C ILE A 16 8.31 0.15 5.19
N ALA A 17 7.75 0.19 3.98
CA ALA A 17 6.33 0.41 3.79
C ALA A 17 5.46 -0.70 4.39
N VAL A 18 5.86 -1.97 4.20
CA VAL A 18 5.20 -3.12 4.85
C VAL A 18 5.29 -3.00 6.37
N GLY A 19 6.46 -2.63 6.91
CA GLY A 19 6.65 -2.42 8.35
C GLY A 19 5.74 -1.32 8.91
N LEU A 20 5.62 -0.20 8.19
CA LEU A 20 4.72 0.90 8.57
C LEU A 20 3.25 0.48 8.49
N ALA A 21 2.85 -0.29 7.48
CA ALA A 21 1.49 -0.82 7.35
C ALA A 21 1.14 -1.77 8.52
N ILE A 22 2.07 -2.63 8.93
CA ILE A 22 1.90 -3.52 10.10
C ILE A 22 1.83 -2.68 11.39
N ALA A 23 2.71 -1.70 11.55
CA ALA A 23 2.68 -0.79 12.70
C ALA A 23 1.38 0.01 12.78
N ALA A 24 0.82 0.40 11.63
CA ALA A 24 -0.48 1.07 11.55
C ALA A 24 -1.64 0.16 12.02
N GLU A 25 -1.65 -1.13 11.67
CA GLU A 25 -2.66 -2.08 12.18
C GLU A 25 -2.48 -2.31 13.69
N GLN A 26 -1.25 -2.40 14.20
CA GLN A 26 -1.00 -2.60 15.63
C GLN A 26 -1.40 -1.40 16.49
N ARG A 27 -1.18 -0.17 15.99
CA ARG A 27 -1.47 1.08 16.71
C ARG A 27 -2.80 1.71 16.34
N ARG A 28 -3.63 0.96 15.64
CA ARG A 28 -4.94 1.37 15.15
C ARG A 28 -5.79 1.98 16.27
N SER A 29 -6.45 3.10 15.97
CA SER A 29 -7.33 3.74 16.94
C SER A 29 -8.53 2.83 17.26
N VAL A 30 -8.82 2.69 18.55
CA VAL A 30 -10.02 2.02 19.05
C VAL A 30 -10.83 3.08 19.77
N GLY A 31 -11.98 3.46 19.19
CA GLY A 31 -12.90 4.39 19.82
C GLY A 31 -13.42 3.81 21.13
N LYS A 32 -13.21 4.52 22.24
CA LYS A 32 -13.81 4.18 23.53
C LYS A 32 -15.00 5.11 23.78
N VAL A 33 -16.12 4.55 24.21
CA VAL A 33 -17.27 5.35 24.65
C VAL A 33 -16.96 5.82 26.06
N VAL A 34 -16.84 7.14 26.25
CA VAL A 34 -16.59 7.74 27.56
C VAL A 34 -17.79 8.64 27.91
N PRO A 35 -18.41 8.47 29.09
CA PRO A 35 -19.45 9.36 29.56
C PRO A 35 -18.85 10.70 30.01
N ASP A 36 -19.52 11.80 29.70
CA ASP A 36 -19.13 13.12 30.18
C ASP A 36 -19.25 13.23 31.72
N LYS A 37 -18.51 14.16 32.35
CA LYS A 37 -18.48 14.37 33.80
C LYS A 37 -19.86 14.63 34.40
N GLU A 38 -20.77 15.21 33.61
CA GLU A 38 -22.16 15.49 34.00
C GLU A 38 -23.14 14.36 33.61
N LYS A 39 -22.67 13.27 32.97
CA LYS A 39 -23.45 12.12 32.48
C LYS A 39 -24.58 12.46 31.50
N VAL A 40 -24.61 13.67 30.95
CA VAL A 40 -25.64 14.13 30.01
C VAL A 40 -25.38 13.62 28.58
N TYR A 41 -24.10 13.54 28.18
CA TYR A 41 -23.69 13.12 26.85
C TYR A 41 -22.65 12.00 26.90
N GLU A 42 -22.70 11.11 25.91
CA GLU A 42 -21.64 10.14 25.63
C GLU A 42 -20.88 10.64 24.41
N TYR A 43 -19.55 10.73 24.52
CA TYR A 43 -18.68 11.05 23.39
C TYR A 43 -17.76 9.88 23.07
N CYS A 44 -17.39 9.76 21.80
CA CYS A 44 -16.38 8.79 21.37
C CYS A 44 -15.01 9.44 21.54
N GLU A 45 -14.21 8.95 22.48
CA GLU A 45 -12.81 9.32 22.58
C GLU A 45 -12.01 8.43 21.61
N TYR A 46 -11.44 9.06 20.59
CA TYR A 46 -10.55 8.40 19.65
C TYR A 46 -9.11 8.49 20.14
N GLY A 47 -8.37 7.39 20.05
CA GLY A 47 -6.93 7.39 20.29
C GLY A 47 -6.19 8.25 19.25
N SER A 48 -4.96 8.65 19.59
CA SER A 48 -4.10 9.50 18.75
C SER A 48 -3.98 9.01 17.29
N ASP A 49 -3.94 9.95 16.33
CA ASP A 49 -3.86 9.72 14.87
C ASP A 49 -2.52 9.12 14.37
N ILE A 50 -1.76 8.48 15.26
CA ILE A 50 -0.45 7.87 14.97
C ILE A 50 -0.59 6.75 13.92
N ALA A 51 -1.67 5.99 13.93
CA ALA A 51 -1.90 4.96 12.91
C ALA A 51 -2.18 5.56 11.51
N THR A 52 -2.82 6.74 11.44
CA THR A 52 -3.07 7.45 10.18
C THR A 52 -1.76 7.87 9.53
N SER A 53 -0.82 8.42 10.31
CA SER A 53 0.48 8.86 9.77
C SER A 53 1.34 7.69 9.29
N TYR A 54 1.34 6.55 10.01
CA TYR A 54 2.02 5.34 9.54
C TYR A 54 1.36 4.75 8.28
N GLY A 55 0.03 4.74 8.22
CA GLY A 55 -0.72 4.32 7.03
C GLY A 55 -0.43 5.18 5.80
N ALA A 56 -0.47 6.51 5.97
CA ALA A 56 -0.13 7.46 4.91
C ALA A 56 1.35 7.36 4.51
N GLY A 57 2.26 7.16 5.46
CA GLY A 57 3.68 6.92 5.18
C GLY A 57 3.90 5.65 4.36
N ALA A 58 3.22 4.55 4.70
CA ALA A 58 3.26 3.31 3.93
C ALA A 58 2.77 3.50 2.49
N PHE A 59 1.65 4.20 2.32
CA PHE A 59 1.09 4.59 1.01
C PHE A 59 2.10 5.37 0.16
N VAL A 60 2.68 6.45 0.72
CA VAL A 60 3.64 7.27 -0.03
C VAL A 60 4.90 6.47 -0.42
N LEU A 61 5.40 5.60 0.46
CA LEU A 61 6.59 4.80 0.18
C LEU A 61 6.36 3.73 -0.89
N LEU A 62 5.22 3.01 -0.85
CA LEU A 62 4.87 2.05 -1.90
C LEU A 62 4.68 2.74 -3.24
N LEU A 63 3.98 3.87 -3.27
CA LEU A 63 3.80 4.66 -4.48
C LEU A 63 5.14 5.14 -5.05
N THR A 64 6.05 5.59 -4.18
CA THR A 64 7.40 6.00 -4.58
C THR A 64 8.19 4.83 -5.16
N SER A 65 8.15 3.65 -4.51
CA SER A 65 8.80 2.43 -4.98
C SER A 65 8.28 2.01 -6.37
N GLN A 66 6.97 2.00 -6.55
CA GLN A 66 6.34 1.70 -7.83
C GLN A 66 6.78 2.68 -8.92
N VAL A 67 6.81 3.99 -8.65
CA VAL A 67 7.28 5.01 -9.60
C VAL A 67 8.73 4.78 -10.00
N ILE A 68 9.62 4.47 -9.05
CA ILE A 68 11.04 4.19 -9.33
C ILE A 68 11.19 3.02 -10.31
N ILE A 69 10.44 1.93 -10.08
CA ILE A 69 10.46 0.76 -10.96
C ILE A 69 9.98 1.11 -12.37
N MET A 70 8.90 1.88 -12.48
CA MET A 70 8.35 2.31 -13.78
C MET A 70 9.31 3.21 -14.55
N VAL A 71 9.95 4.15 -13.86
CA VAL A 71 10.97 5.01 -14.48
C VAL A 71 12.19 4.18 -14.90
N ALA A 72 12.64 3.25 -14.06
CA ALA A 72 13.76 2.36 -14.38
C ALA A 72 13.44 1.40 -15.56
N SER A 73 12.19 0.97 -15.69
CA SER A 73 11.70 0.13 -16.79
C SER A 73 11.24 0.93 -18.02
N ARG A 74 11.30 2.27 -17.97
CA ARG A 74 10.81 3.18 -19.03
C ARG A 74 9.33 2.92 -19.41
N CYS A 75 8.52 2.58 -18.42
CA CYS A 75 7.07 2.40 -18.48
C CYS A 75 6.56 1.39 -19.54
N PHE A 76 7.41 0.51 -20.09
CA PHE A 76 7.19 -0.26 -21.33
C PHE A 76 6.82 0.58 -22.58
N CYS A 77 6.08 1.68 -22.45
CA CYS A 77 5.62 2.58 -23.51
C CYS A 77 6.73 3.46 -24.09
N CYS A 78 7.75 3.79 -23.30
CA CYS A 78 8.87 4.65 -23.73
C CYS A 78 10.19 3.86 -23.88
N GLY A 79 10.10 2.53 -23.87
CA GLY A 79 11.22 1.60 -24.00
C GLY A 79 11.47 1.17 -25.45
N LYS A 80 12.68 0.67 -25.74
CA LYS A 80 12.94 -0.05 -26.99
C LYS A 80 12.15 -1.37 -26.98
N ALA A 81 11.67 -1.81 -28.15
CA ALA A 81 10.95 -3.07 -28.28
C ALA A 81 11.74 -4.22 -27.65
N LEU A 82 11.12 -4.96 -26.73
CA LEU A 82 11.69 -6.19 -26.19
C LEU A 82 11.69 -7.27 -27.29
N ASN A 83 12.74 -8.09 -27.33
CA ASN A 83 12.82 -9.19 -28.29
C ASN A 83 11.56 -10.08 -28.19
N PRO A 84 10.98 -10.50 -29.33
CA PRO A 84 9.85 -11.44 -29.32
C PRO A 84 10.30 -12.78 -28.72
N GLY A 85 9.71 -13.18 -27.59
CA GLY A 85 10.03 -14.42 -26.90
C GLY A 85 9.28 -14.59 -25.57
N GLY A 86 9.39 -15.77 -24.95
CA GLY A 86 8.69 -16.11 -23.69
C GLY A 86 9.03 -15.19 -22.51
N SER A 87 10.24 -14.62 -22.50
CA SER A 87 10.68 -13.65 -21.49
C SER A 87 9.84 -12.35 -21.52
N ARG A 88 9.38 -11.93 -22.70
CA ARG A 88 8.49 -10.76 -22.86
C ARG A 88 7.09 -11.03 -22.31
N ALA A 89 6.53 -12.20 -22.62
CA ALA A 89 5.22 -12.59 -22.09
C ALA A 89 5.24 -12.69 -20.56
N CYS A 90 6.32 -13.28 -20.00
CA CYS A 90 6.55 -13.33 -18.56
C CYS A 90 6.65 -11.94 -17.93
N ALA A 91 7.43 -11.02 -18.52
CA ALA A 91 7.57 -9.66 -18.01
C ALA A 91 6.26 -8.86 -18.06
N ILE A 92 5.44 -9.04 -19.11
CA ILE A 92 4.11 -8.38 -19.22
C ILE A 92 3.14 -8.95 -18.19
N MET A 93 3.08 -10.27 -18.01
CA MET A 93 2.20 -10.89 -17.00
C MET A 93 2.57 -10.43 -15.59
N LEU A 94 3.86 -10.47 -15.24
CA LEU A 94 4.33 -10.00 -13.93
C LEU A 94 4.07 -8.50 -13.73
N PHE A 95 4.17 -7.69 -14.79
CA PHE A 95 3.83 -6.27 -14.74
C PHE A 95 2.35 -6.06 -14.40
N LEU A 96 1.44 -6.74 -15.09
CA LEU A 96 0.00 -6.63 -14.82
C LEU A 96 -0.34 -7.08 -13.41
N ILE A 97 0.21 -8.21 -12.95
CA ILE A 97 0.01 -8.72 -11.59
C ILE A 97 0.56 -7.72 -10.56
N CYS A 98 1.75 -7.16 -10.79
CA CYS A 98 2.34 -6.15 -9.92
C CYS A 98 1.43 -4.92 -9.79
N TRP A 99 0.87 -4.43 -10.89
CA TRP A 99 -0.05 -3.29 -10.88
C TRP A 99 -1.34 -3.59 -10.12
N VAL A 100 -1.91 -4.78 -10.30
CA VAL A 100 -3.13 -5.18 -9.60
C VAL A 100 -2.88 -5.21 -8.08
N PHE A 101 -1.81 -5.86 -7.62
CA PHE A 101 -1.48 -5.89 -6.19
C PHE A 101 -1.17 -4.51 -5.63
N PHE A 102 -0.43 -3.69 -6.37
CA PHE A 102 -0.13 -2.32 -5.98
C PHE A 102 -1.41 -1.50 -5.78
N LEU A 103 -2.32 -1.51 -6.76
CA LEU A 103 -3.58 -0.76 -6.67
C LEU A 103 -4.45 -1.20 -5.50
N ILE A 104 -4.52 -2.52 -5.24
CA ILE A 104 -5.26 -3.05 -4.10
C ILE A 104 -4.62 -2.57 -2.78
N ALA A 105 -3.29 -2.66 -2.66
CA ALA A 105 -2.57 -2.21 -1.47
C ALA A 105 -2.81 -0.72 -1.19
N GLU A 106 -2.68 0.12 -2.22
CA GLU A 106 -2.86 1.57 -2.12
C GLU A 106 -4.29 1.96 -1.72
N VAL A 107 -5.30 1.35 -2.36
CA VAL A 107 -6.71 1.60 -2.01
C VAL A 107 -6.99 1.16 -0.58
N CYS A 108 -6.48 0.01 -0.15
CA CYS A 108 -6.63 -0.46 1.23
C CYS A 108 -5.96 0.49 2.24
N LEU A 109 -4.72 0.91 1.99
CA LEU A 109 -3.97 1.81 2.88
C LEU A 109 -4.59 3.21 2.94
N LEU A 110 -5.01 3.76 1.80
CA LEU A 110 -5.67 5.05 1.72
C LEU A 110 -7.04 5.02 2.41
N ALA A 111 -7.87 4.02 2.11
CA ALA A 111 -9.17 3.86 2.75
C ALA A 111 -9.03 3.65 4.26
N ALA A 112 -8.06 2.86 4.70
CA ALA A 112 -7.79 2.64 6.12
C ALA A 112 -7.31 3.93 6.81
N SER A 113 -6.41 4.68 6.19
CA SER A 113 -5.91 5.95 6.75
C SER A 113 -7.02 6.99 6.87
N ILE A 114 -7.82 7.15 5.82
CA ILE A 114 -8.96 8.08 5.79
C ILE A 114 -9.98 7.70 6.87
N ARG A 115 -10.38 6.42 6.94
CA ARG A 115 -11.32 5.92 7.96
C ARG A 115 -10.75 6.02 9.37
N ASN A 116 -9.43 6.07 9.55
CA ASN A 116 -8.81 6.22 10.87
C ASN A 116 -8.83 7.67 11.34
N ALA A 117 -8.79 8.62 10.39
CA ALA A 117 -8.79 10.06 10.66
C ALA A 117 -10.19 10.65 10.87
N TYR A 118 -11.25 9.92 10.49
CA TYR A 118 -12.62 10.37 10.70
C TYR A 118 -13.02 10.26 12.17
N HIS A 119 -13.07 11.41 12.85
CA HIS A 119 -13.49 11.53 14.23
C HIS A 119 -14.97 11.94 14.31
N THR A 120 -15.86 11.01 14.67
CA THR A 120 -17.25 11.38 15.01
C THR A 120 -17.29 11.93 16.43
N LYS A 121 -17.27 13.27 16.59
CA LYS A 121 -17.21 13.93 17.90
C LYS A 121 -18.48 13.84 18.74
N TYR A 122 -19.67 13.69 18.14
CA TYR A 122 -20.94 13.79 18.86
C TYR A 122 -21.87 12.62 18.57
N ARG A 123 -22.19 11.82 19.60
CA ARG A 123 -23.07 10.65 19.49
C ARG A 123 -24.55 10.97 19.76
N LYS A 124 -24.84 12.03 20.52
CA LYS A 124 -26.21 12.44 20.88
C LYS A 124 -26.43 13.91 20.53
N MET A 125 -26.66 14.22 19.26
CA MET A 125 -27.25 15.53 18.90
C MET A 125 -28.78 15.44 18.80
N TRP A 126 -29.36 14.24 18.64
CA TRP A 126 -30.80 14.05 18.46
C TRP A 126 -31.27 12.71 19.04
N ASN A 127 -32.45 12.68 19.67
CA ASN A 127 -33.17 11.51 20.21
C ASN A 127 -33.33 10.40 19.15
N ILE A 128 -32.28 9.62 18.91
CA ILE A 128 -32.31 8.44 18.05
C ILE A 128 -32.11 7.23 18.96
N ASP A 129 -33.12 6.36 19.03
CA ASP A 129 -33.14 5.17 19.90
C ASP A 129 -31.95 4.22 19.66
N ASN A 130 -31.31 4.32 18.49
CA ASN A 130 -30.08 3.61 18.12
C ASN A 130 -28.96 4.60 17.76
N PRO A 131 -28.18 5.11 18.72
CA PRO A 131 -27.09 6.01 18.40
C PRO A 131 -26.02 5.26 17.57
N PRO A 132 -25.48 5.85 16.47
CA PRO A 132 -24.56 5.16 15.57
C PRO A 132 -23.32 4.68 16.33
N SER A 133 -22.89 3.43 16.13
CA SER A 133 -21.66 2.92 16.76
C SER A 133 -20.48 3.83 16.44
N CYS A 134 -19.59 4.09 17.42
CA CYS A 134 -18.37 4.84 17.15
C CYS A 134 -17.67 4.18 15.96
N GLU A 135 -17.56 4.90 14.85
CA GLU A 135 -17.11 4.28 13.61
C GLU A 135 -15.63 3.98 13.79
N VAL A 136 -15.32 2.69 13.87
CA VAL A 136 -13.96 2.17 13.91
C VAL A 136 -13.76 1.37 12.64
N ILE A 137 -12.55 1.43 12.07
CA ILE A 137 -12.17 0.63 10.90
C ILE A 137 -12.55 -0.85 11.12
N ARG A 138 -12.75 -1.69 10.10
CA ARG A 138 -12.88 -3.14 10.37
C ARG A 138 -11.50 -3.75 10.66
N LYS A 139 -11.36 -4.64 11.65
CA LYS A 139 -10.06 -5.30 11.89
C LYS A 139 -9.56 -5.93 10.59
N GLY A 140 -8.29 -5.68 10.24
CA GLY A 140 -7.64 -6.30 9.09
C GLY A 140 -7.63 -5.51 7.79
N VAL A 141 -8.15 -4.27 7.72
CA VAL A 141 -8.00 -3.46 6.48
C VAL A 141 -6.54 -2.99 6.30
N PHE A 142 -5.84 -2.61 7.38
CA PHE A 142 -4.40 -2.33 7.29
C PHE A 142 -3.61 -3.63 7.06
N ALA A 143 -4.03 -4.75 7.66
CA ALA A 143 -3.41 -6.05 7.42
C ALA A 143 -3.54 -6.52 5.96
N ALA A 144 -4.70 -6.28 5.33
CA ALA A 144 -4.90 -6.54 3.91
C ALA A 144 -3.95 -5.65 3.07
N GLY A 145 -3.89 -4.35 3.36
CA GLY A 145 -2.95 -3.43 2.73
C GLY A 145 -1.49 -3.89 2.87
N ALA A 146 -1.08 -4.31 4.06
CA ALA A 146 0.26 -4.84 4.32
C ALA A 146 0.55 -6.14 3.53
N SER A 147 -0.44 -7.03 3.42
CA SER A 147 -0.30 -8.30 2.68
C SER A 147 -0.10 -8.05 1.18
N PHE A 148 -0.93 -7.20 0.59
CA PHE A 148 -0.80 -6.83 -0.82
C PHE A 148 0.44 -5.98 -1.10
N ALA A 149 0.88 -5.15 -0.15
CA ALA A 149 2.17 -4.45 -0.24
C ALA A 149 3.34 -5.43 -0.30
N LEU A 150 3.31 -6.49 0.52
CA LEU A 150 4.34 -7.54 0.53
C LEU A 150 4.34 -8.33 -0.78
N PHE A 151 3.16 -8.70 -1.31
CA PHE A 151 3.07 -9.32 -2.63
C PHE A 151 3.56 -8.41 -3.74
N THR A 152 3.26 -7.11 -3.67
CA THR A 152 3.77 -6.11 -4.61
C THR A 152 5.29 -6.08 -4.56
N ALA A 153 5.90 -6.05 -3.38
CA ALA A 153 7.35 -6.06 -3.18
C ALA A 153 8.04 -7.27 -3.82
N ILE A 154 7.44 -8.46 -3.68
CA ILE A 154 7.97 -9.70 -4.24
C ILE A 154 7.85 -9.68 -5.77
N VAL A 155 6.66 -9.42 -6.28
CA VAL A 155 6.38 -9.46 -7.72
C VAL A 155 7.16 -8.38 -8.47
N SER A 156 7.32 -7.20 -7.88
CA SER A 156 8.04 -6.06 -8.48
C SER A 156 9.52 -6.37 -8.70
N GLN A 157 10.16 -7.15 -7.81
CA GLN A 157 11.52 -7.63 -8.00
C GLN A 157 11.64 -8.65 -9.13
N PHE A 158 10.77 -9.67 -9.12
CA PHE A 158 10.76 -10.67 -10.20
C PHE A 158 10.51 -10.01 -11.55
N TYR A 159 9.57 -9.06 -11.59
CA TYR A 159 9.30 -8.23 -12.76
C TYR A 159 10.58 -7.52 -13.25
N TYR A 160 11.30 -6.81 -12.37
CA TYR A 160 12.49 -6.07 -12.76
C TYR A 160 13.62 -6.98 -13.27
N VAL A 161 13.79 -8.16 -12.65
CA VAL A 161 14.76 -9.16 -13.11
C VAL A 161 14.39 -9.68 -14.51
N CYS A 162 13.14 -10.10 -14.72
CA CYS A 162 12.65 -10.58 -16.01
C CYS A 162 12.78 -9.49 -17.09
N TYR A 163 12.39 -8.25 -16.78
CA TYR A 163 12.56 -7.10 -17.66
C TYR A 163 14.02 -6.87 -18.04
N SER A 164 14.93 -6.93 -17.06
CA SER A 164 16.36 -6.70 -17.31
C SER A 164 16.98 -7.77 -18.21
N ARG A 165 16.61 -9.05 -18.02
CA ARG A 165 17.05 -10.16 -18.86
C ARG A 165 16.56 -9.97 -20.30
N ALA A 166 15.27 -9.73 -20.48
CA ALA A 166 14.69 -9.52 -21.81
C ALA A 166 15.32 -8.31 -22.54
N ARG A 167 15.73 -7.28 -21.79
CA ARG A 167 16.46 -6.12 -22.34
C ARG A 167 17.91 -6.46 -22.72
N ASP A 168 18.57 -7.34 -21.97
CA ASP A 168 19.92 -7.78 -22.28
C ASP A 168 19.94 -8.71 -23.50
N ASP A 169 19.02 -9.65 -23.58
CA ASP A 169 18.85 -10.56 -24.73
C ASP A 169 18.58 -9.78 -26.03
N TYR A 170 17.91 -8.62 -25.92
CA TYR A 170 17.71 -7.71 -27.05
C TYR A 170 18.99 -7.00 -27.50
N LYS A 171 19.87 -6.62 -26.54
CA LYS A 171 21.14 -5.97 -26.87
C LYS A 171 22.19 -6.96 -27.39
N ASN A 172 22.17 -8.18 -26.87
CA ASN A 172 23.12 -9.24 -27.18
C ASN A 172 22.33 -10.49 -27.62
N PRO A 173 21.83 -10.54 -28.87
CA PRO A 173 21.12 -11.71 -29.35
C PRO A 173 22.03 -12.94 -29.26
N PRO A 174 21.54 -14.10 -28.77
CA PRO A 174 22.31 -15.33 -28.83
C PRO A 174 22.51 -15.70 -30.30
N TYR A 175 23.76 -15.58 -30.76
CA TYR A 175 24.24 -16.05 -32.05
C TYR A 175 24.59 -17.55 -31.96
#